data_AF-A0AAD5CSY9-F1
#
_entry.id   AF-A0AAD5CSY9-F1
#
_cell.length_a   1.000
_cell.length_b   1.000
_cell.length_c   1.000
_cell.angle_alpha   90.00
_cell.angle_beta   90.00
_cell.angle_gamma   90.00
#
_symmetry.space_group_name_H-M   'P 1'
#
loop_
_entity.id
_entity.type
_entity.pdbx_description
1 polymer ?
#
loop_
_entity_poly.entity_id
_entity_poly.type
_entity_poly.pdbx_seq_one_letter_code
_entity_poly.pdbx_strand_id
1 'polypeptide(L)'
;MAFTVNLPPLPLRSLETATGIDKLPKPIMSFTRKKPILSFAITNSAEQPQTTTPEIELEFIGPKACSDGKYPVDRATAVSGEKLLRNIMKDNKLELYGTYGKLMNCGGGGSCGTCIVEVVDGKELLNERTNTELKYLKKKPESWRLACQTIVGNKENSGKVVIQRLPQQKK
;
A
#
# COMPACT_ATOMS: atom_id res chain seq x y z
N MET A 1 10.81 -18.11 56.56
CA MET A 1 10.81 -16.68 56.16
C MET A 1 10.03 -16.59 54.85
N ALA A 2 8.82 -16.06 54.89
CA ALA A 2 7.90 -16.01 53.75
C ALA A 2 8.14 -14.73 52.94
N PHE A 3 8.42 -14.87 51.65
CA PHE A 3 8.55 -13.73 50.72
C PHE A 3 7.21 -13.55 49.99
N THR A 4 6.52 -12.47 50.30
CA THR A 4 5.29 -12.04 49.64
C THR A 4 5.62 -11.28 48.36
N VAL A 5 5.08 -11.73 47.24
CA VAL A 5 5.16 -11.08 45.93
C VAL A 5 4.07 -10.00 45.85
N ASN A 6 4.47 -8.75 45.60
CA ASN A 6 3.57 -7.61 45.43
C ASN A 6 3.46 -7.30 43.92
N LEU A 7 2.26 -7.45 43.35
CA LEU A 7 1.97 -7.19 41.94
C LEU A 7 0.97 -6.01 41.84
N PRO A 8 1.25 -4.96 41.03
CA PRO A 8 0.33 -3.82 40.91
C PRO A 8 -0.88 -4.15 40.01
N PRO A 9 -2.07 -3.59 40.30
CA PRO A 9 -3.29 -3.86 39.54
C PRO A 9 -3.36 -3.07 38.22
N LEU A 10 -3.81 -3.75 37.16
CA LEU A 10 -4.15 -3.16 35.86
C LEU A 10 -5.55 -2.49 35.91
N PRO A 11 -5.79 -1.39 35.17
CA PRO A 11 -7.09 -0.75 35.14
C PRO A 11 -8.06 -1.47 34.18
N LEU A 12 -9.18 -1.93 34.74
CA LEU A 12 -10.38 -2.39 34.04
C LEU A 12 -11.08 -1.20 33.37
N ARG A 13 -11.23 -1.25 32.04
CA ARG A 13 -11.99 -0.27 31.26
C ARG A 13 -13.40 -0.80 31.05
N SER A 14 -14.38 -0.21 31.74
CA SER A 14 -15.78 -0.59 31.66
C SER A 14 -16.43 -0.21 30.32
N LEU A 15 -17.35 -1.10 29.93
CA LEU A 15 -18.31 -0.99 28.84
C LEU A 15 -19.62 -0.45 29.43
N GLU A 16 -20.17 0.64 28.90
CA GLU A 16 -21.55 1.03 29.18
C GLU A 16 -22.27 1.50 27.90
N THR A 17 -23.55 1.12 27.86
CA THR A 17 -24.43 0.99 26.71
C THR A 17 -25.42 2.16 26.62
N ALA A 18 -25.97 2.35 25.42
CA ALA A 18 -26.93 3.36 24.97
C ALA A 18 -28.19 3.61 25.85
N THR A 19 -28.82 4.78 25.68
CA THR A 19 -30.28 4.96 25.37
C THR A 19 -30.74 6.44 25.30
N GLY A 20 -31.59 6.74 24.30
CA GLY A 20 -32.65 7.79 24.25
C GLY A 20 -32.21 9.25 24.05
N ILE A 21 -32.94 10.20 23.43
CA ILE A 21 -34.38 10.35 23.16
C ILE A 21 -34.57 11.40 22.02
N ASP A 22 -35.68 11.22 21.29
CA ASP A 22 -36.36 11.92 20.20
C ASP A 22 -36.18 13.44 19.94
N LYS A 23 -36.31 13.82 18.65
CA LYS A 23 -37.24 14.88 18.15
C LYS A 23 -37.36 14.89 16.60
N LEU A 24 -38.61 14.74 16.13
CA LEU A 24 -39.09 14.97 14.75
C LEU A 24 -39.63 16.42 14.62
N PRO A 25 -39.64 17.02 13.41
CA PRO A 25 -40.92 17.27 12.73
C PRO A 25 -40.88 17.07 11.18
N LYS A 26 -42.04 16.71 10.60
CA LYS A 26 -42.43 16.84 9.17
C LYS A 26 -43.61 17.85 9.12
N PRO A 27 -43.94 18.57 8.02
CA PRO A 27 -44.64 17.98 6.85
C PRO A 27 -44.44 18.61 5.45
N ILE A 28 -44.59 17.74 4.42
CA ILE A 28 -45.33 17.85 3.14
C ILE A 28 -45.50 19.24 2.48
N MET A 29 -45.14 19.36 1.19
CA MET A 29 -46.07 19.69 0.09
C MET A 29 -45.44 19.50 -1.31
N SER A 30 -46.31 19.07 -2.22
CA SER A 30 -46.16 18.72 -3.64
C SER A 30 -45.81 19.90 -4.56
N PHE A 31 -45.29 19.63 -5.78
CA PHE A 31 -45.89 20.01 -7.08
C PHE A 31 -44.91 19.83 -8.26
N THR A 32 -45.46 19.17 -9.29
CA THR A 32 -45.10 19.00 -10.71
C THR A 32 -44.30 20.11 -11.44
N ARG A 33 -43.41 19.76 -12.40
CA ARG A 33 -43.64 19.81 -13.87
C ARG A 33 -42.36 19.50 -14.70
N LYS A 34 -42.59 18.78 -15.81
CA LYS A 34 -41.69 18.47 -16.97
C LYS A 34 -41.20 19.78 -17.65
N LYS A 35 -40.04 19.88 -18.32
CA LYS A 35 -39.63 19.24 -19.59
C LYS A 35 -38.15 19.58 -19.95
N PRO A 36 -37.52 18.87 -20.92
CA PRO A 36 -36.11 19.02 -21.33
C PRO A 36 -35.94 20.02 -22.47
N ILE A 37 -34.79 20.70 -22.57
CA ILE A 37 -34.41 21.50 -23.76
C ILE A 37 -32.89 21.40 -24.02
N LEU A 38 -32.62 20.84 -25.21
CA LEU A 38 -31.53 21.03 -26.17
C LEU A 38 -30.04 21.09 -25.76
N SER A 39 -29.34 20.07 -26.27
CA SER A 39 -28.06 20.09 -26.96
C SER A 39 -27.50 21.46 -27.36
N PHE A 40 -26.26 21.70 -26.95
CA PHE A 40 -25.30 22.43 -27.77
C PHE A 40 -24.20 21.46 -28.19
N ALA A 41 -24.21 21.11 -29.47
CA ALA A 41 -23.02 20.62 -30.15
C ALA A 41 -22.14 21.84 -30.42
N ILE A 42 -21.01 21.94 -29.71
CA ILE A 42 -19.89 22.75 -30.15
C ILE A 42 -18.81 21.76 -30.55
N THR A 43 -18.74 21.54 -31.86
CA THR A 43 -17.53 21.14 -32.54
C THR A 43 -16.45 22.18 -32.24
N ASN A 44 -15.45 21.77 -31.47
CA ASN A 44 -14.10 22.17 -31.79
C ASN A 44 -13.17 21.07 -31.31
N SER A 45 -12.56 20.40 -32.30
CA SER A 45 -11.21 19.86 -32.16
C SER A 45 -10.32 20.98 -31.63
N ALA A 46 -10.23 21.07 -30.31
CA ALA A 46 -9.05 21.56 -29.64
C ALA A 46 -8.35 20.30 -29.15
N GLU A 47 -7.22 20.02 -29.77
CA GLU A 47 -6.18 19.12 -29.28
C GLU A 47 -6.13 19.18 -27.74
N GLN A 48 -6.60 18.12 -27.08
CA GLN A 48 -6.38 17.96 -25.66
C GLN A 48 -4.85 17.86 -25.47
N PRO A 49 -4.23 18.69 -24.62
CA PRO A 49 -2.92 18.34 -24.09
C PRO A 49 -3.07 16.95 -23.48
N GLN A 50 -2.27 15.98 -23.93
CA GLN A 50 -2.26 14.67 -23.31
C GLN A 50 -1.93 14.87 -21.82
N THR A 51 -2.94 14.73 -20.96
CA THR A 51 -2.75 14.65 -19.52
C THR A 51 -2.15 13.27 -19.25
N THR A 52 -0.85 13.13 -19.52
CA THR A 52 -0.11 11.89 -19.31
C THR A 52 0.07 11.72 -17.81
N THR A 53 -0.89 11.09 -17.14
CA THR A 53 -0.74 10.67 -15.75
C THR A 53 0.57 9.88 -15.65
N PRO A 54 1.55 10.31 -14.85
CA PRO A 54 2.84 9.64 -14.80
C PRO A 54 2.66 8.23 -14.23
N GLU A 55 2.90 7.24 -15.08
CA GLU A 55 2.78 5.83 -14.77
C GLU A 55 4.19 5.24 -14.55
N ILE A 56 4.27 4.31 -13.59
CA ILE A 56 5.50 3.60 -13.27
C ILE A 56 5.27 2.12 -13.56
N GLU A 57 6.17 1.55 -14.34
CA GLU A 57 6.22 0.12 -14.63
C GLU A 57 7.03 -0.61 -13.54
N LEU A 58 6.44 -1.66 -12.96
CA LEU A 58 7.08 -2.49 -11.94
C LEU A 58 7.32 -3.89 -12.47
N GLU A 59 8.56 -4.35 -12.36
CA GLU A 59 8.94 -5.74 -12.62
C GLU A 59 9.32 -6.43 -11.30
N PHE A 60 8.60 -7.49 -10.97
CA PHE A 60 8.80 -8.26 -9.75
C PHE A 60 9.48 -9.59 -10.05
N ILE A 61 10.71 -9.76 -9.59
CA ILE A 61 11.47 -11.00 -9.73
C ILE A 61 11.11 -11.92 -8.57
N GLY A 62 10.71 -13.16 -8.88
CA GLY A 62 10.37 -14.16 -7.87
C GLY A 62 11.58 -14.71 -7.10
N PRO A 63 11.34 -15.38 -5.96
CA PRO A 63 12.40 -15.88 -5.08
C PRO A 63 13.18 -17.07 -5.62
N LYS A 64 12.55 -17.94 -6.42
CA LYS A 64 13.13 -19.20 -6.90
C LYS A 64 13.25 -19.18 -8.41
N ALA A 65 14.36 -19.68 -8.91
CA ALA A 65 14.51 -19.96 -10.34
C ALA A 65 13.54 -21.08 -10.75
N CYS A 66 12.97 -20.95 -11.94
CA CYS A 66 12.23 -22.01 -12.60
C CYS A 66 13.19 -23.14 -13.02
N SER A 67 12.66 -24.28 -13.47
CA SER A 67 13.44 -25.40 -14.04
C SER A 67 14.43 -24.96 -15.12
N ASP A 68 14.09 -23.90 -15.83
CA ASP A 68 14.85 -23.37 -16.97
C ASP A 68 15.98 -22.43 -16.52
N GLY A 69 16.26 -22.33 -15.21
CA GLY A 69 17.26 -21.44 -14.63
C GLY A 69 16.87 -19.96 -14.59
N LYS A 70 15.71 -19.59 -15.17
CA LYS A 70 15.20 -18.22 -15.19
C LYS A 70 14.29 -17.94 -14.00
N TYR A 71 14.40 -16.75 -13.40
CA TYR A 71 13.46 -16.30 -12.37
C TYR A 71 12.13 -15.85 -13.00
N PRO A 72 10.98 -16.17 -12.38
CA PRO A 72 9.70 -15.67 -12.85
C PRO A 72 9.64 -14.15 -12.63
N VAL A 73 9.21 -13.43 -13.67
CA VAL A 73 9.06 -11.97 -13.64
C VAL A 73 7.60 -11.64 -13.82
N ASP A 74 7.01 -11.02 -12.81
CA ASP A 74 5.64 -10.51 -12.84
C ASP A 74 5.67 -9.02 -13.15
N ARG A 75 4.84 -8.55 -14.07
CA ARG A 75 4.74 -7.13 -14.44
C ARG A 75 3.50 -6.51 -13.81
N ALA A 76 3.63 -5.31 -13.30
CA ALA A 76 2.51 -4.49 -12.88
C ALA A 76 2.74 -3.04 -13.29
N THR A 77 1.66 -2.28 -13.38
CA THR A 77 1.75 -0.83 -13.54
C THR A 77 1.03 -0.13 -12.40
N ALA A 78 1.52 1.05 -12.04
CA ALA A 78 0.93 1.85 -10.98
C ALA A 78 1.06 3.35 -11.29
N VAL A 79 0.04 4.09 -10.88
CA VAL A 79 0.07 5.56 -10.91
C VAL A 79 1.10 6.07 -9.90
N SER A 80 1.94 7.00 -10.34
CA SER A 80 3.01 7.60 -9.53
C SER A 80 2.44 8.33 -8.30
N GLY A 81 2.97 8.00 -7.13
CA GLY A 81 2.71 8.69 -5.86
C GLY A 81 1.40 8.30 -5.13
N GLU A 82 0.61 7.37 -5.66
CA GLU A 82 -0.69 7.02 -5.05
C GLU A 82 -0.64 5.75 -4.18
N LYS A 83 0.10 4.73 -4.61
CA LYS A 83 0.05 3.39 -3.99
C LYS A 83 1.34 3.03 -3.28
N LEU A 84 1.18 2.39 -2.11
CA LEU A 84 2.26 1.68 -1.45
C LEU A 84 2.65 0.45 -2.24
N LEU A 85 3.94 0.14 -2.27
CA LEU A 85 4.48 -1.01 -2.98
C LEU A 85 3.83 -2.33 -2.53
N ARG A 86 3.58 -2.48 -1.23
CA ARG A 86 2.84 -3.64 -0.69
C ARG A 86 1.45 -3.80 -1.31
N ASN A 87 0.72 -2.71 -1.54
CA ASN A 87 -0.63 -2.78 -2.07
C ASN A 87 -0.60 -3.19 -3.54
N ILE A 88 0.33 -2.64 -4.32
CA ILE A 88 0.55 -3.06 -5.72
C ILE A 88 0.85 -4.57 -5.78
N MET A 89 1.74 -5.07 -4.93
CA MET A 89 2.04 -6.51 -4.87
C MET A 89 0.80 -7.34 -4.49
N LYS A 90 0.01 -6.87 -3.52
CA LYS A 90 -1.22 -7.56 -3.08
C LYS A 90 -2.27 -7.60 -4.19
N ASP A 91 -2.48 -6.48 -4.89
CA ASP A 91 -3.43 -6.35 -6.00
C ASP A 91 -3.08 -7.34 -7.13
N ASN A 92 -1.79 -7.50 -7.41
CA ASN A 92 -1.27 -8.44 -8.41
C ASN A 92 -1.10 -9.88 -7.89
N LYS A 93 -1.64 -10.21 -6.71
CA LYS A 93 -1.53 -11.54 -6.08
C LYS A 93 -0.09 -12.04 -5.93
N LEU A 94 0.86 -11.12 -5.78
CA LEU A 94 2.28 -11.44 -5.63
C LEU A 94 2.60 -11.74 -4.18
N GLU A 95 3.30 -12.86 -3.99
CA GLU A 95 3.74 -13.26 -2.66
C GLU A 95 4.87 -12.36 -2.16
N LEU A 96 4.57 -11.58 -1.12
CA LEU A 96 5.50 -10.68 -0.43
C LEU A 96 6.14 -11.32 0.81
N TYR A 97 5.41 -12.19 1.50
CA TYR A 97 5.82 -12.71 2.80
C TYR A 97 6.34 -14.15 2.69
N GLY A 98 7.47 -14.42 3.34
CA GLY A 98 7.90 -15.80 3.58
C GLY A 98 7.01 -16.47 4.62
N THR A 99 7.22 -17.76 4.88
CA THR A 99 6.39 -18.58 5.79
C THR A 99 6.16 -17.91 7.15
N TYR A 100 7.22 -17.39 7.78
CA TYR A 100 7.10 -16.69 9.07
C TYR A 100 6.36 -15.35 8.94
N GLY A 101 6.62 -14.59 7.87
CA GLY A 101 5.97 -13.32 7.62
C GLY A 101 4.46 -13.44 7.40
N LYS A 102 3.98 -14.56 6.83
CA LYS A 102 2.54 -14.79 6.63
C LYS A 102 1.79 -14.87 7.96
N LEU A 103 2.39 -15.45 8.99
CA LEU A 103 1.75 -15.61 10.31
C LEU A 103 1.85 -14.34 11.17
N MET A 104 2.99 -13.63 11.10
CA MET A 104 3.32 -12.54 12.04
C MET A 104 3.35 -11.14 11.41
N ASN A 105 2.72 -10.92 10.26
CA ASN A 105 2.71 -9.60 9.63
C ASN A 105 1.75 -8.63 10.35
N CYS A 106 2.15 -7.36 10.39
CA CYS A 106 1.34 -6.26 10.95
C CYS A 106 0.32 -5.65 9.97
N GLY A 107 0.00 -6.34 8.86
CA GLY A 107 -0.92 -5.80 7.86
C GLY A 107 -0.45 -4.55 7.10
N GLY A 108 0.77 -4.06 7.33
CA GLY A 108 1.32 -2.85 6.71
C GLY A 108 1.61 -1.70 7.69
N GLY A 109 1.36 -1.86 8.98
CA GLY A 109 1.59 -0.82 10.00
C GLY A 109 3.04 -0.52 10.37
N GLY A 110 4.04 -1.09 9.68
CA GLY A 110 5.45 -0.79 9.91
C GLY A 110 6.08 -1.39 11.19
N SER A 111 5.36 -2.19 11.98
CA SER A 111 5.85 -2.68 13.29
C SER A 111 6.49 -4.07 13.30
N CYS A 112 6.43 -4.82 12.20
CA CYS A 112 6.92 -6.20 12.15
C CYS A 112 8.22 -6.41 11.35
N GLY A 113 8.56 -5.49 10.45
CA GLY A 113 9.73 -5.63 9.57
C GLY A 113 9.68 -6.83 8.61
N THR A 114 8.53 -7.47 8.37
CA THR A 114 8.43 -8.69 7.55
C THR A 114 8.19 -8.43 6.06
N CYS A 115 7.84 -7.20 5.68
CA CYS A 115 7.51 -6.81 4.30
C CYS A 115 8.77 -6.51 3.45
N ILE A 116 9.78 -7.39 3.51
CA ILE A 116 11.12 -7.13 2.95
C ILE A 116 11.17 -7.41 1.45
N VAL A 117 11.68 -6.44 0.70
CA VAL A 117 11.99 -6.52 -0.73
C VAL A 117 13.38 -5.95 -1.00
N GLU A 118 13.97 -6.31 -2.12
CA GLU A 118 15.20 -5.71 -2.62
C GLU A 118 14.89 -4.89 -3.88
N VAL A 119 15.30 -3.64 -3.91
CA VAL A 119 15.22 -2.79 -5.10
C VAL A 119 16.46 -3.05 -5.92
N VAL A 120 16.28 -3.65 -7.09
CA VAL A 120 17.37 -3.95 -8.04
C VAL A 120 17.66 -2.73 -8.90
N ASP A 121 16.61 -2.02 -9.32
CA ASP A 121 16.71 -0.83 -10.17
C ASP A 121 15.55 0.14 -9.89
N GLY A 122 15.76 1.43 -10.16
CA GLY A 122 14.75 2.48 -9.98
C GLY A 122 14.57 2.95 -8.52
N LYS A 123 15.65 3.02 -7.74
CA LYS A 123 15.61 3.45 -6.32
C LYS A 123 15.19 4.92 -6.17
N GLU A 124 15.58 5.75 -7.14
CA GLU A 124 15.28 7.17 -7.26
C GLU A 124 13.80 7.46 -7.53
N LEU A 125 13.04 6.48 -8.04
CA LEU A 125 11.60 6.56 -8.24
C LEU A 125 10.81 6.24 -6.97
N LEU A 126 11.49 5.87 -5.89
CA LEU A 126 10.89 5.52 -4.61
C LEU A 126 11.20 6.60 -3.58
N ASN A 127 10.37 6.68 -2.54
CA ASN A 127 10.66 7.56 -1.41
C ASN A 127 11.95 7.17 -0.69
N GLU A 128 12.54 8.13 0.02
CA GLU A 128 13.67 7.87 0.92
C GLU A 128 13.31 6.87 2.03
N ARG A 129 14.34 6.27 2.64
CA ARG A 129 14.15 5.32 3.74
C ARG A 129 13.54 6.00 4.95
N THR A 130 12.47 5.41 5.48
CA THR A 130 11.85 5.91 6.72
C THR A 130 12.63 5.46 7.96
N ASN A 131 12.42 6.12 9.11
CA ASN A 131 13.03 5.72 10.40
C ASN A 131 12.73 4.26 10.78
N THR A 132 11.54 3.78 10.41
CA THR A 132 11.14 2.38 10.58
C THR A 132 12.04 1.45 9.76
N GLU A 133 12.28 1.78 8.49
CA GLU A 133 13.19 1.01 7.63
C GLU A 133 14.61 1.02 8.19
N LEU A 134 15.10 2.18 8.63
CA LEU A 134 16.40 2.31 9.27
C LEU A 134 16.50 1.46 10.54
N LYS A 135 15.42 1.28 11.30
CA LYS A 135 15.40 0.44 12.49
C LYS A 135 15.50 -1.06 12.17
N TYR A 136 14.71 -1.56 11.22
CA TYR A 136 14.63 -3.00 10.89
C TYR A 136 15.73 -3.46 9.93
N LEU A 137 16.27 -2.58 9.10
CA LEU A 137 17.24 -2.91 8.04
C LEU A 137 18.69 -2.52 8.37
N LYS A 138 19.01 -2.22 9.64
CA LYS A 138 20.36 -1.76 10.08
C LYS A 138 21.54 -2.60 9.57
N LYS A 139 21.35 -3.92 9.48
CA LYS A 139 22.40 -4.88 9.07
C LYS A 139 22.20 -5.41 7.66
N LYS A 140 21.37 -4.75 6.85
CA LYS A 140 20.99 -5.18 5.51
C LYS A 140 21.50 -4.20 4.46
N PRO A 141 21.70 -4.65 3.20
CA PRO A 141 22.11 -3.78 2.11
C PRO A 141 21.20 -2.56 1.97
N GLU A 142 21.72 -1.48 1.39
CA GLU A 142 20.93 -0.26 1.18
C GLU A 142 19.79 -0.45 0.17
N SER A 143 19.94 -1.42 -0.74
CA SER A 143 18.92 -1.82 -1.71
C SER A 143 17.67 -2.43 -1.06
N TRP A 144 17.76 -2.92 0.18
CA TRP A 144 16.62 -3.55 0.84
C TRP A 144 15.63 -2.50 1.33
N ARG A 145 14.35 -2.74 1.13
CA ARG A 145 13.27 -1.84 1.54
C ARG A 145 12.14 -2.61 2.21
N LEU A 146 11.36 -1.91 3.02
CA LEU A 146 10.10 -2.42 3.54
C LEU A 146 8.99 -1.99 2.57
N ALA A 147 8.46 -2.91 1.78
CA ALA A 147 7.42 -2.62 0.78
C ALA A 147 6.17 -1.94 1.36
N CYS A 148 5.90 -2.13 2.66
CA CYS A 148 4.81 -1.48 3.37
C CYS A 148 5.09 -0.02 3.78
N GLN A 149 6.33 0.46 3.65
CA GLN A 149 6.76 1.83 3.92
C GLN A 149 7.24 2.54 2.65
N THR A 150 7.26 1.82 1.53
CA THR A 150 7.71 2.33 0.23
C THR A 150 6.52 2.82 -0.58
N ILE A 151 6.55 4.09 -0.96
CA ILE A 151 5.64 4.70 -1.92
C ILE A 151 6.31 4.64 -3.29
N VAL A 152 5.55 4.24 -4.31
CA VAL A 152 6.04 4.17 -5.68
C VAL A 152 5.74 5.50 -6.36
N GLY A 153 6.77 6.25 -6.74
CA GLY A 153 6.64 7.55 -7.41
C GLY A 153 6.40 8.74 -6.50
N ASN A 154 6.39 9.93 -7.12
CA ASN A 154 6.20 11.25 -6.49
C ASN A 154 5.17 12.12 -7.24
N LYS A 155 4.24 11.50 -8.00
CA LYS A 155 3.21 12.15 -8.85
C LYS A 155 3.71 12.88 -10.09
N GLU A 156 5.01 13.02 -10.27
CA GLU A 156 5.62 13.72 -11.40
C GLU A 156 6.54 12.78 -12.20
N ASN A 157 7.15 11.79 -11.53
CA ASN A 157 8.06 10.85 -12.15
C ASN A 157 7.31 9.67 -12.78
N SER A 158 7.74 9.31 -13.98
CA SER A 158 7.46 8.04 -14.66
C SER A 158 8.75 7.26 -14.84
N GLY A 159 8.65 5.95 -15.04
CA GLY A 159 9.82 5.11 -15.27
C GLY A 159 9.61 3.66 -14.89
N LYS A 160 10.71 2.95 -14.72
CA LYS A 160 10.73 1.51 -14.45
C LYS A 160 11.40 1.22 -13.12
N VAL A 161 10.78 0.36 -12.31
CA VAL A 161 11.34 -0.12 -11.04
C VAL A 161 11.42 -1.65 -11.07
N VAL A 162 12.58 -2.19 -10.73
CA VAL A 162 12.81 -3.64 -10.68
C VAL A 162 12.98 -4.07 -9.23
N ILE A 163 12.16 -5.02 -8.80
CA ILE A 163 12.03 -5.42 -7.40
C ILE A 163 12.20 -6.92 -7.27
N GLN A 164 13.20 -7.32 -6.51
CA GLN A 164 13.37 -8.70 -6.09
C GLN A 164 12.49 -9.00 -4.88
N ARG A 165 11.57 -9.95 -5.06
CA ARG A 165 10.73 -10.48 -3.98
C ARG A 165 11.53 -11.45 -3.13
N LEU A 166 11.31 -11.41 -1.82
CA LEU A 166 11.87 -12.34 -0.84
C LEU A 166 13.40 -12.53 -0.99
N PRO A 167 14.20 -11.45 -0.92
CA PRO A 167 15.65 -11.50 -1.15
C PRO A 167 16.39 -12.41 -0.16
N GLN A 168 15.77 -12.74 0.98
CA GLN A 168 16.29 -13.70 1.94
C GLN A 168 16.33 -15.14 1.42
N GLN A 169 15.60 -15.45 0.34
CA GLN A 169 15.50 -16.78 -0.26
C GLN A 169 16.35 -16.91 -1.54
N LYS A 170 17.01 -15.83 -1.99
CA LYS A 170 18.05 -15.92 -3.01
C LYS A 170 19.17 -16.79 -2.44
N LYS A 171 19.36 -17.96 -3.03
CA LYS A 171 20.55 -18.80 -2.85
C LYS A 171 21.49 -18.56 -4.01
#